data_AF-A0A5D4S3S0-F1
#
_entry.id   AF-A0A5D4S3S0-F1
#
_cell.length_a   1.000
_cell.length_b   1.000
_cell.length_c   1.000
_cell.angle_alpha   90.00
_cell.angle_beta   90.00
_cell.angle_gamma   90.00
#
_symmetry.space_group_name_H-M   'P 1'
#
loop_
_entity.id
_entity.type
_entity.pdbx_description
1 polymer ?
#
loop_
_entity_poly.entity_id
_entity_poly.type
_entity_poly.pdbx_seq_one_letter_code
_entity_poly.pdbx_strand_id
1 'polypeptide(L)' 'RKLREFYDKKRDEGKPYRVAIIACANKLLHLIYALLNNKTTFQELA' A
#
# COMPACT_ATOMS: atom_id res chain seq x y z
N ARG A 1 9.46 4.69 -2.24
CA ARG A 1 9.29 3.87 -3.48
C ARG A 1 8.48 2.57 -3.33
N LYS A 2 8.18 2.08 -2.11
CA LYS A 2 7.53 0.77 -1.87
C LYS A 2 6.13 0.54 -2.48
N LEU A 3 5.29 1.57 -2.62
CA LEU A 3 3.94 1.40 -3.21
C LEU A 3 3.99 1.10 -4.72
N ARG A 4 4.97 1.67 -5.44
CA ARG A 4 5.15 1.42 -6.87
C ARG A 4 5.63 -0.02 -7.11
N GLU A 5 6.62 -0.46 -6.35
CA GLU A 5 7.10 -1.85 -6.39
C GLU A 5 6.01 -2.85 -5.98
N PHE A 6 5.19 -2.51 -4.97
CA PHE A 6 4.06 -3.35 -4.59
C PHE A 6 3.01 -3.44 -5.71
N TYR A 7 2.72 -2.32 -6.38
CA TYR A 7 1.83 -2.28 -7.53
C TYR A 7 2.39 -3.11 -8.70
N ASP A 8 3.66 -2.90 -9.06
CA ASP A 8 4.31 -3.61 -10.16
C ASP A 8 4.41 -5.12 -9.87
N LYS A 9 4.74 -5.52 -8.63
CA LYS A 9 4.70 -6.93 -8.22
C LYS A 9 3.30 -7.53 -8.33
N LYS A 10 2.26 -6.79 -7.96
CA LYS A 10 0.87 -7.25 -8.09
C LYS A 10 0.44 -7.36 -9.56
N ARG A 11 1.03 -6.56 -10.44
CA ARG A 11 0.85 -6.66 -11.88
C ARG A 11 1.58 -7.84 -12.50
N ASP A 12 2.81 -8.12 -12.07
CA ASP A 12 3.59 -9.26 -12.53
C ASP A 12 2.99 -10.60 -12.09
N GLU A 13 2.25 -10.62 -10.97
CA GLU A 13 1.39 -11.74 -10.56
C GLU A 13 0.20 -12.00 -11.52
N GLY A 14 0.05 -11.22 -12.60
CA GLY A 14 -1.01 -11.38 -13.61
C GLY A 14 -2.37 -10.83 -13.18
N LYS A 15 -2.44 -10.03 -12.10
CA LYS A 15 -3.71 -9.53 -11.58
C LYS A 15 -4.28 -8.43 -12.47
N PRO A 16 -5.62 -8.37 -12.65
CA PRO A 16 -6.27 -7.27 -13.33
C PRO A 16 -5.91 -5.94 -12.67
N TYR A 17 -5.69 -4.89 -13.48
CA TYR A 17 -5.33 -3.55 -13.02
C TYR A 17 -6.16 -3.05 -11.84
N ARG A 18 -7.47 -3.27 -11.89
CA ARG A 18 -8.40 -2.88 -10.81
C ARG A 18 -8.03 -3.52 -9.47
N VAL A 19 -7.66 -4.81 -9.47
CA VAL A 19 -7.31 -5.54 -8.26
C VAL A 19 -5.99 -5.03 -7.68
N ALA A 20 -5.00 -4.72 -8.53
CA ALA A 20 -3.73 -4.16 -8.08
C ALA A 20 -3.91 -2.77 -7.44
N ILE A 21 -4.75 -1.91 -8.02
CA ILE A 21 -5.06 -0.57 -7.49
C ILE A 21 -5.82 -0.68 -6.16
N ILE A 22 -6.85 -1.54 -6.09
CA ILE A 22 -7.64 -1.74 -4.86
C ILE A 22 -6.74 -2.28 -3.74
N ALA A 23 -5.82 -3.21 -4.04
CA ALA A 23 -4.86 -3.71 -3.06
C ALA A 23 -3.91 -2.60 -2.55
N CYS A 24 -3.46 -1.69 -3.42
CA CYS A 24 -2.67 -0.53 -3.02
C CYS A 24 -3.47 0.42 -2.12
N ALA A 25 -4.73 0.70 -2.46
CA ALA A 25 -5.62 1.55 -1.67
C ALA A 25 -5.91 0.95 -0.29
N ASN A 26 -6.19 -0.36 -0.21
CA ASN A 26 -6.37 -1.06 1.08
C ASN A 26 -5.10 -1.02 1.93
N LYS A 27 -3.92 -1.20 1.32
CA LYS A 27 -2.64 -1.08 2.02
C LYS A 27 -2.44 0.33 2.59
N LEU A 28 -2.80 1.37 1.83
CA LEU A 28 -2.74 2.77 2.27
C LEU A 28 -3.69 3.05 3.44
N LEU A 29 -4.94 2.59 3.35
CA LEU A 29 -5.94 2.71 4.40
C LEU A 29 -5.49 2.07 5.72
N HIS A 30 -4.93 0.85 5.64
CA HIS A 30 -4.37 0.19 6.83
C HIS A 30 -3.20 0.96 7.44
N LEU A 31 -2.34 1.57 6.62
CA LEU A 31 -1.25 2.43 7.12
C LEU A 31 -1.82 3.66 7.83
N ILE A 32 -2.78 4.35 7.24
CA ILE A 32 -3.44 5.52 7.84
C ILE A 32 -4.11 5.15 9.17
N TYR A 33 -4.86 4.05 9.18
CA TYR A 33 -5.50 3.53 10.40
C TYR A 33 -4.48 3.18 11.48
N ALA A 34 -3.38 2.51 11.12
CA ALA A 34 -2.33 2.17 12.06
C ALA A 34 -1.62 3.41 12.63
N LEU A 35 -1.38 4.44 11.81
CA LEU A 35 -0.80 5.71 12.27
C LEU A 35 -1.71 6.43 13.25
N LEU A 36 -3.00 6.53 12.91
CA LEU A 36 -4.02 7.13 13.77
C LEU A 36 -4.14 6.37 15.10
N ASN A 37 -4.19 5.05 15.05
CA ASN A 37 -4.39 4.22 16.23
C ASN A 37 -3.16 4.18 17.16
N ASN A 38 -1.95 4.24 16.60
CA ASN A 38 -0.71 4.23 17.38
C ASN A 38 -0.21 5.63 17.76
N LYS A 39 -0.89 6.72 17.37
CA LYS A 39 -0.45 8.13 17.52
C LYS A 39 1.01 8.35 17.10
N THR A 40 1.51 7.55 16.17
CA THR A 40 2.89 7.58 15.71
C THR A 40 2.96 8.39 14.43
N THR A 41 3.97 9.25 14.34
CA THR A 41 4.21 10.06 13.15
C THR A 41 4.59 9.13 12.01
N PHE A 42 4.10 9.42 10.80
CA PHE A 42 4.45 8.66 9.60
C PHE A 42 5.97 8.62 9.42
N GLN A 43 6.57 7.47 9.69
CA GLN A 43 7.94 7.20 9.30
C GLN A 43 7.88 6.62 7.89
N GLU A 44 8.32 7.40 6.90
CA GLU A 44 8.72 6.83 5.62
C GLU A 44 9.82 5.81 5.92
N LEU A 45 9.46 4.53 5.96
CA LEU A 45 10.42 3.43 5.96
C LEU A 45 11.18 3.52 4.65
N ALA A 46 12.30 4.26 4.69
CA ALA A 46 13.29 4.41 3.64
C ALA A 46 13.64 3.06 3.01
#